data_AF-A0A2V7SEE1-F1
#
_entry.id   AF-A0A2V7SEE1-F1
#
_cell.length_a   1.000
_cell.length_b   1.000
_cell.length_c   1.000
_cell.angle_alpha   90.00
_cell.angle_beta   90.00
_cell.angle_gamma   90.00
#
_symmetry.space_group_name_H-M   'P 1'
#
loop_
_entity.id
_entity.type
_entity.pdbx_description
1 polymer ?
#
loop_
_entity_poly.entity_id
_entity_poly.type
_entity_poly.pdbx_seq_one_letter_code
_entity_poly.pdbx_strand_id
1 'polypeptide(L)'
;MILCTRRALAVAAALAVLGLLGFWVGWALDAMLVADVTLVVAIWADARLAPRPGAGGGAAVRVEREAAPAYSLGHTGRVGYRWVNDARRPARLRLREVRPDVIGGPQPPRRVAVPAQAAIRESLAVMPVRRGKETAGAFVVDSVGPLGLGVRRIWIQLPWEVSVYPPLVSMRLRASVAQAQRRRELGRQPVRRLGEGRMFESLREWVPGDDLRHIDWKATARRRKVITRQYEAERRQQVMLVLDAGRLLTAEVAGVARMDYTVQAALELAYAAAQHDDNVGIMVFADGVRQFVAPQRGRRGLKQVLDVLAAVSPTLVEPDYPGAFRYLAIRNRKRALTVIFTDVIDRFASEAIVANVATLRPRHLPLAVTLRNPELDAVAALRPPAARGAFRKAAAEELLHAREEALAHMRRAGVVVVDVPPARAAQAVVAQYLELKRRGRL
;
A
#
# COMPACT_ATOMS: atom_id res chain seq x y z
N MET A 1 -3.73 26.77 -26.57
CA MET A 1 -2.51 27.46 -27.04
C MET A 1 -2.15 26.95 -28.42
N ILE A 2 -1.72 27.84 -29.34
CA ILE A 2 -1.24 27.47 -30.67
C ILE A 2 0.31 27.47 -30.65
N LEU A 3 0.93 26.48 -31.27
CA LEU A 3 2.37 26.31 -31.35
C LEU A 3 2.80 25.99 -32.78
N CYS A 4 4.02 26.41 -33.15
CA CYS A 4 4.62 26.08 -34.43
C CYS A 4 5.26 24.69 -34.42
N THR A 5 5.20 23.98 -35.55
CA THR A 5 5.92 22.71 -35.73
C THR A 5 7.35 22.93 -36.21
N ARG A 6 8.18 21.87 -36.17
CA ARG A 6 9.51 21.88 -36.83
C ARG A 6 9.42 22.14 -38.34
N ARG A 7 8.31 21.75 -38.99
CA ARG A 7 8.11 22.03 -40.42
C ARG A 7 7.87 23.51 -40.66
N ALA A 8 7.02 24.14 -39.86
CA ALA A 8 6.82 25.59 -39.91
C ALA A 8 8.13 26.36 -39.69
N LEU A 9 8.97 25.92 -38.74
CA LEU A 9 10.29 26.52 -38.52
C LEU A 9 11.24 26.33 -39.70
N ALA A 10 11.24 25.15 -40.34
CA ALA A 10 12.06 24.92 -41.54
C ALA A 10 11.60 25.78 -42.73
N VAL A 11 10.29 25.95 -42.91
CA VAL A 11 9.73 26.84 -43.93
C VAL A 11 10.11 28.29 -43.64
N ALA A 12 9.97 28.75 -42.39
CA ALA A 12 10.41 30.08 -41.98
C ALA A 12 11.91 30.30 -42.22
N ALA A 13 12.75 29.32 -41.89
CA ALA A 13 14.19 29.40 -42.15
C ALA A 13 14.51 29.47 -43.65
N ALA A 14 13.78 28.74 -44.49
CA ALA A 14 13.92 28.83 -45.94
C ALA A 14 13.47 30.19 -46.48
N LEU A 15 12.38 30.75 -45.96
CA LEU A 15 11.92 32.10 -46.31
C LEU A 15 12.93 33.18 -45.89
N ALA A 16 13.60 33.01 -44.75
CA ALA A 16 14.63 33.95 -44.30
C ALA A 16 15.83 34.04 -45.27
N VAL A 17 16.12 33.00 -46.06
CA VAL A 17 17.15 33.04 -47.11
C VAL A 17 16.75 33.98 -48.25
N LEU A 18 15.45 34.17 -48.52
CA LEU A 18 14.97 35.18 -49.48
C LEU A 18 15.29 36.60 -49.00
N GLY A 19 15.31 36.83 -47.68
CA GLY A 19 15.74 38.10 -47.10
C GLY A 19 17.19 38.45 -47.43
N LEU A 20 18.08 37.45 -47.51
CA LEU A 20 19.48 37.65 -47.92
C LEU A 20 19.60 38.03 -49.41
N LEU A 21 18.65 37.60 -50.25
CA LEU A 21 18.57 38.05 -51.65
C LEU A 21 18.09 39.50 -51.76
N GLY A 22 17.49 40.05 -50.70
CA GLY A 22 17.10 41.46 -50.58
C GLY A 22 18.25 42.45 -50.74
N PHE A 23 19.50 42.02 -50.52
CA PHE A 23 20.68 42.86 -50.78
C PHE A 23 20.98 43.07 -52.27
N TRP A 24 20.46 42.19 -53.14
CA TRP A 24 20.73 42.19 -54.58
C TRP A 24 19.48 42.52 -55.41
N VAL A 25 18.29 42.24 -54.85
CA VAL A 25 17.01 42.35 -55.54
C VAL A 25 16.04 43.15 -54.68
N GLY A 26 15.68 44.36 -55.14
CA GLY A 26 14.91 45.32 -54.33
C GLY A 26 13.52 44.84 -53.86
N TRP A 27 12.87 43.93 -54.59
CA TRP A 27 11.55 43.39 -54.21
C TRP A 27 11.62 42.18 -53.28
N ALA A 28 12.80 41.59 -53.04
CA ALA A 28 12.91 40.34 -52.30
C ALA A 28 12.58 40.48 -50.81
N LEU A 29 12.79 41.66 -50.21
CA LEU A 29 12.36 41.96 -48.84
C LEU A 29 10.83 42.01 -48.72
N ASP A 30 10.15 42.68 -49.66
CA ASP A 30 8.68 42.75 -49.66
C ASP A 30 8.07 41.36 -49.88
N ALA A 31 8.64 40.56 -50.77
CA ALA A 31 8.22 39.18 -51.01
C ALA A 31 8.41 38.29 -49.77
N MET A 32 9.52 38.46 -49.03
CA MET A 32 9.75 37.75 -47.77
C MET A 32 8.69 38.13 -46.72
N LEU A 33 8.40 39.42 -46.54
CA LEU A 33 7.38 39.87 -45.58
C LEU A 33 5.99 39.31 -45.88
N VAL A 34 5.59 39.32 -47.15
CA VAL A 34 4.31 38.71 -47.58
C VAL A 34 4.30 37.21 -47.31
N ALA A 35 5.42 36.51 -47.59
CA ALA A 35 5.54 35.08 -47.33
C ALA A 35 5.49 34.75 -45.83
N ASP A 36 6.10 35.56 -44.97
CA ASP A 36 6.08 35.38 -43.51
C ASP A 36 4.67 35.60 -42.94
N VAL A 37 3.96 36.64 -43.37
CA VAL A 37 2.56 36.86 -42.99
C VAL A 37 1.69 35.70 -43.43
N THR A 38 1.87 35.23 -44.67
CA THR A 38 1.15 34.08 -45.22
C THR A 38 1.43 32.82 -44.42
N LEU A 39 2.69 32.60 -44.01
CA LEU A 39 3.08 31.46 -43.19
C LEU A 39 2.45 31.52 -41.79
N VAL A 40 2.42 32.69 -41.14
CA VAL A 40 1.76 32.87 -39.83
C VAL A 40 0.27 32.58 -39.92
N VAL A 41 -0.41 33.09 -40.95
CA VAL A 41 -1.84 32.82 -41.20
C VAL A 41 -2.05 31.32 -41.46
N ALA A 42 -1.21 30.69 -42.27
CA ALA A 42 -1.27 29.26 -42.54
C ALA A 42 -1.07 28.41 -41.27
N ILE A 43 -0.11 28.76 -40.40
CA ILE A 43 0.12 28.08 -39.10
C ILE A 43 -1.12 28.21 -38.22
N TRP A 44 -1.70 29.41 -38.11
CA TRP A 44 -2.88 29.65 -37.29
C TRP A 44 -4.11 28.90 -37.80
N ALA A 45 -4.36 28.96 -39.10
CA ALA A 45 -5.46 28.25 -39.76
C ALA A 45 -5.31 26.73 -39.62
N ASP A 46 -4.10 26.21 -39.83
CA ASP A 46 -3.79 24.78 -39.68
C ASP A 46 -4.02 24.31 -38.23
N ALA A 47 -3.57 25.08 -37.24
CA ALA A 47 -3.81 24.78 -35.82
C ALA A 47 -5.30 24.88 -35.44
N ARG A 48 -6.06 25.77 -36.07
CA ARG A 48 -7.52 25.89 -35.84
C ARG A 48 -8.29 24.69 -36.42
N LEU A 49 -7.82 24.16 -37.56
CA LEU A 49 -8.35 22.97 -38.22
C LEU A 49 -7.93 21.65 -37.56
N ALA A 50 -6.96 21.68 -36.65
CA ALA A 50 -6.54 20.50 -35.90
C ALA A 50 -7.74 19.91 -35.09
N PRO A 51 -7.98 18.58 -35.17
CA PRO A 51 -9.05 17.93 -34.41
C PRO A 51 -8.94 18.24 -32.92
N ARG A 52 -10.06 18.52 -32.25
CA ARG A 52 -10.09 18.79 -30.80
C ARG A 52 -10.31 17.49 -30.04
N PRO A 53 -9.29 16.95 -29.37
CA PRO A 53 -9.46 15.83 -28.47
C PRO A 53 -10.09 16.26 -27.14
N GLY A 54 -10.81 15.35 -26.50
CA GLY A 54 -11.44 15.56 -25.20
C GLY A 54 -12.03 14.27 -24.63
N ALA A 55 -12.47 14.31 -23.37
CA ALA A 55 -13.09 13.16 -22.70
C ALA A 55 -14.63 13.15 -22.81
N GLY A 56 -15.25 14.25 -23.27
CA GLY A 56 -16.71 14.42 -23.34
C GLY A 56 -17.29 14.38 -24.77
N GLY A 57 -18.63 14.37 -24.86
CA GLY A 57 -19.37 14.18 -26.12
C GLY A 57 -19.20 15.24 -27.21
N GLY A 58 -18.68 16.43 -26.88
CA GLY A 58 -18.40 17.51 -27.85
C GLY A 58 -17.02 17.43 -28.52
N ALA A 59 -16.21 16.43 -28.21
CA ALA A 59 -14.85 16.29 -28.76
C ALA A 59 -14.85 15.55 -30.11
N ALA A 60 -14.05 16.03 -31.06
CA ALA A 60 -13.87 15.36 -32.35
C ALA A 60 -13.08 14.04 -32.20
N VAL A 61 -12.22 13.97 -31.18
CA VAL A 61 -11.51 12.75 -30.80
C VAL A 61 -11.76 12.48 -29.31
N ARG A 62 -12.44 11.39 -29.00
CA ARG A 62 -12.76 10.97 -27.64
C ARG A 62 -11.70 10.01 -27.11
N VAL A 63 -11.38 10.14 -25.83
CA VAL A 63 -10.49 9.21 -25.11
C VAL A 63 -11.19 8.65 -23.89
N GLU A 64 -11.17 7.33 -23.76
CA GLU A 64 -11.66 6.59 -22.59
C GLU A 64 -10.49 5.80 -22.01
N ARG A 65 -10.36 5.81 -20.67
CA ARG A 65 -9.33 5.03 -19.97
C ARG A 65 -9.96 3.78 -19.36
N GLU A 66 -9.47 2.64 -19.77
CA GLU A 66 -9.77 1.32 -19.22
C GLU A 66 -8.63 0.95 -18.26
N ALA A 67 -8.76 1.33 -16.98
CA ALA A 67 -7.76 1.03 -15.95
C ALA A 67 -8.31 0.06 -14.90
N ALA A 68 -7.42 -0.78 -14.34
CA ALA A 68 -7.76 -1.53 -13.15
C ALA A 68 -8.01 -0.57 -11.97
N PRO A 69 -8.97 -0.87 -11.07
CA PRO A 69 -9.25 -0.03 -9.91
C PRO A 69 -8.10 -0.06 -8.87
N ALA A 70 -7.20 -1.04 -8.99
CA ALA A 70 -6.12 -1.26 -8.06
C ALA A 70 -4.89 -1.88 -8.73
N TYR A 71 -3.72 -1.50 -8.22
CA TYR A 71 -2.42 -2.09 -8.56
C TYR A 71 -1.72 -2.57 -7.30
N SER A 72 -0.67 -3.39 -7.45
CA SER A 72 0.15 -3.87 -6.34
C SER A 72 1.59 -3.42 -6.56
N LEU A 73 2.22 -2.89 -5.51
CA LEU A 73 3.61 -2.48 -5.54
C LEU A 73 4.52 -3.64 -5.98
N GLY A 74 5.50 -3.36 -6.83
CA GLY A 74 6.41 -4.37 -7.38
C GLY A 74 5.85 -5.19 -8.56
N HIS A 75 4.59 -4.97 -8.97
CA HIS A 75 4.01 -5.62 -10.13
C HIS A 75 3.64 -4.62 -11.23
N THR A 76 4.12 -4.85 -12.45
CA THR A 76 3.72 -4.08 -13.62
C THR A 76 2.27 -4.39 -13.99
N GLY A 77 1.42 -3.37 -13.89
CA GLY A 77 0.05 -3.41 -14.38
C GLY A 77 -0.07 -2.95 -15.83
N ARG A 78 -1.28 -3.04 -16.37
CA ARG A 78 -1.62 -2.52 -17.71
C ARG A 78 -2.81 -1.58 -17.63
N VAL A 79 -2.75 -0.52 -18.44
CA VAL A 79 -3.87 0.40 -18.67
C VAL A 79 -4.19 0.42 -20.16
N GLY A 80 -5.48 0.39 -20.48
CA GLY A 80 -6.00 0.57 -21.84
C GLY A 80 -6.43 2.02 -22.06
N TYR A 81 -6.16 2.56 -23.24
CA TYR A 81 -6.78 3.78 -23.74
C TYR A 81 -7.51 3.47 -25.03
N ARG A 82 -8.79 3.78 -25.07
CA ARG A 82 -9.60 3.72 -26.28
C ARG A 82 -9.73 5.12 -26.86
N TRP A 83 -9.19 5.31 -28.04
CA TRP A 83 -9.31 6.56 -28.79
C TRP A 83 -10.33 6.38 -29.90
N VAL A 84 -11.32 7.26 -29.98
CA VAL A 84 -12.36 7.24 -31.00
C VAL A 84 -12.33 8.57 -31.75
N ASN A 85 -12.13 8.54 -33.06
CA ASN A 85 -12.12 9.74 -33.89
C ASN A 85 -13.38 9.78 -34.74
N ASP A 86 -14.29 10.68 -34.40
CA ASP A 86 -15.55 10.88 -35.12
C ASP A 86 -15.39 11.85 -36.31
N ALA A 87 -14.21 12.47 -36.47
CA ALA A 87 -13.93 13.37 -37.57
C ALA A 87 -13.67 12.61 -38.89
N ARG A 88 -13.99 13.26 -40.01
CA ARG A 88 -13.70 12.79 -41.38
C ARG A 88 -12.21 12.84 -41.77
N ARG A 89 -11.33 13.25 -40.85
CA ARG A 89 -9.89 13.40 -41.08
C ARG A 89 -9.11 12.64 -40.01
N PRO A 90 -7.93 12.10 -40.34
CA PRO A 90 -7.08 11.45 -39.34
C PRO A 90 -6.57 12.45 -38.32
N ALA A 91 -6.56 12.06 -37.05
CA ALA A 91 -6.02 12.85 -35.96
C ALA A 91 -4.58 12.42 -35.65
N ARG A 92 -3.64 13.36 -35.68
CA ARG A 92 -2.24 13.13 -35.29
C ARG A 92 -1.98 13.84 -33.98
N LEU A 93 -1.81 13.07 -32.91
CA LEU A 93 -1.72 13.57 -31.55
C LEU A 93 -0.33 13.30 -30.96
N ARG A 94 0.20 14.28 -30.23
CA ARG A 94 1.33 14.13 -29.33
C ARG A 94 0.82 14.28 -27.90
N LEU A 95 0.93 13.20 -27.13
CA LEU A 95 0.32 13.09 -25.81
C LEU A 95 1.41 13.14 -24.75
N ARG A 96 1.20 13.93 -23.69
CA ARG A 96 1.94 13.84 -22.43
C ARG A 96 0.93 13.55 -21.35
N GLU A 97 1.04 12.37 -20.75
CA GLU A 97 0.17 11.99 -19.65
C GLU A 97 0.79 12.41 -18.33
N VAL A 98 0.00 13.06 -17.48
CA VAL A 98 0.35 13.29 -16.08
C VAL A 98 -0.44 12.28 -15.27
N ARG A 99 0.24 11.26 -14.74
CA ARG A 99 -0.35 10.28 -13.84
C ARG A 99 -0.18 10.71 -12.38
N PRO A 100 -0.93 10.14 -11.42
CA PRO A 100 -0.58 10.20 -10.01
C PRO A 100 0.85 9.71 -9.75
N ASP A 101 1.48 10.26 -8.72
CA ASP A 101 2.86 9.95 -8.37
C ASP A 101 3.02 8.49 -7.92
N VAL A 102 1.99 7.92 -7.29
CA VAL A 102 1.94 6.49 -6.91
C VAL A 102 2.14 5.53 -8.09
N ILE A 103 1.86 5.96 -9.33
CA ILE A 103 2.00 5.16 -10.56
C ILE A 103 2.94 5.78 -11.61
N GLY A 104 3.90 6.60 -11.15
CA GLY A 104 5.02 7.06 -11.96
C GLY A 104 4.93 8.51 -12.43
N GLY A 105 3.90 9.27 -12.01
CA GLY A 105 3.86 10.71 -12.25
C GLY A 105 3.81 11.10 -13.74
N PRO A 106 4.41 12.23 -14.14
CA PRO A 106 4.51 12.67 -15.53
C PRO A 106 5.22 11.65 -16.43
N GLN A 107 4.59 11.31 -17.56
CA GLN A 107 5.09 10.32 -18.52
C GLN A 107 5.76 10.98 -19.73
N PRO A 108 6.72 10.29 -20.38
CA PRO A 108 7.34 10.78 -21.61
C PRO A 108 6.31 10.99 -22.73
N PRO A 109 6.55 11.95 -23.63
CA PRO A 109 5.64 12.23 -24.74
C PRO A 109 5.56 11.04 -25.70
N ARG A 110 4.35 10.68 -26.12
CA ARG A 110 4.08 9.64 -27.12
C ARG A 110 3.24 10.15 -28.27
N ARG A 111 3.27 9.44 -29.40
CA ARG A 111 2.50 9.80 -30.60
C ARG A 111 1.39 8.80 -30.82
N VAL A 112 0.21 9.30 -31.15
CA VAL A 112 -0.96 8.49 -31.47
C VAL A 112 -1.58 9.03 -32.75
N ALA A 113 -1.80 8.15 -33.72
CA ALA A 113 -2.50 8.48 -34.96
C ALA A 113 -3.82 7.72 -34.98
N VAL A 114 -4.93 8.45 -34.92
CA VAL A 114 -6.28 7.87 -34.97
C VAL A 114 -6.82 8.10 -36.39
N PRO A 115 -7.09 7.05 -37.18
CA PRO A 115 -7.67 7.23 -38.51
C PRO A 115 -9.02 7.96 -38.47
N ALA A 116 -9.45 8.50 -39.60
CA ALA A 116 -10.77 9.13 -39.70
C ALA A 116 -11.86 8.09 -39.42
N GLN A 117 -12.91 8.48 -38.67
CA GLN A 117 -14.08 7.64 -38.39
C GLN A 117 -13.73 6.25 -37.84
N ALA A 118 -12.66 6.16 -37.05
CA ALA A 118 -12.13 4.90 -36.54
C ALA A 118 -11.84 4.98 -35.05
N ALA A 119 -11.74 3.81 -34.43
CA ALA A 119 -11.29 3.65 -33.06
C ALA A 119 -10.01 2.83 -33.01
N ILE A 120 -9.11 3.19 -32.11
CA ILE A 120 -7.90 2.42 -31.81
C ILE A 120 -7.81 2.17 -30.30
N ARG A 121 -7.13 1.08 -29.93
CA ARG A 121 -6.82 0.76 -28.55
C ARG A 121 -5.32 0.73 -28.34
N GLU A 122 -4.86 1.43 -27.32
CA GLU A 122 -3.48 1.44 -26.86
C GLU A 122 -3.44 0.75 -25.50
N SER A 123 -2.47 -0.13 -25.26
CA SER A 123 -2.25 -0.73 -23.94
C SER A 123 -0.85 -0.41 -23.47
N LEU A 124 -0.75 0.24 -22.31
CA LEU A 124 0.51 0.70 -21.74
C LEU A 124 0.79 0.03 -20.41
N ALA A 125 2.08 -0.19 -20.14
CA ALA A 125 2.55 -0.63 -18.84
C ALA A 125 2.46 0.51 -17.82
N VAL A 126 2.05 0.15 -16.60
CA VAL A 126 2.01 1.03 -15.44
C VAL A 126 2.81 0.33 -14.34
N MET A 127 3.87 0.99 -13.86
CA MET A 127 4.67 0.49 -12.75
C MET A 127 4.35 1.32 -11.51
N PRO A 128 3.66 0.75 -10.51
CA PRO A 128 3.45 1.42 -9.24
C PRO A 128 4.79 1.64 -8.53
N VAL A 129 4.99 2.84 -8.01
CA VAL A 129 6.26 3.27 -7.39
C VAL A 129 6.14 3.36 -5.87
N ARG A 130 4.94 3.68 -5.38
CA ARG A 130 4.62 3.92 -3.97
C ARG A 130 3.21 3.41 -3.67
N ARG A 131 3.00 2.84 -2.48
CA ARG A 131 1.66 2.51 -1.96
C ARG A 131 0.87 3.78 -1.69
N GLY A 132 -0.44 3.75 -1.88
CA GLY A 132 -1.27 4.92 -1.62
C GLY A 132 -2.58 4.92 -2.40
N LYS A 133 -3.43 5.88 -2.05
CA LYS A 133 -4.63 6.23 -2.81
C LYS A 133 -4.49 7.65 -3.29
N GLU A 134 -4.55 7.86 -4.59
CA GLU A 134 -4.45 9.19 -5.18
C GLU A 134 -5.49 9.35 -6.28
N THR A 135 -6.06 10.56 -6.33
CA THR A 135 -6.97 10.99 -7.38
C THR A 135 -6.34 12.17 -8.11
N ALA A 136 -5.75 11.93 -9.27
CA ALA A 136 -5.07 12.95 -10.05
C ALA A 136 -4.91 12.52 -11.52
N GLY A 137 -4.66 13.48 -12.39
CA GLY A 137 -4.11 13.19 -13.71
C GLY A 137 -4.88 13.81 -14.86
N ALA A 138 -4.14 14.03 -15.93
CA ALA A 138 -4.60 14.73 -17.12
C ALA A 138 -3.75 14.34 -18.32
N PHE A 139 -4.26 14.64 -19.51
CA PHE A 139 -3.44 14.67 -20.71
C PHE A 139 -3.16 16.10 -21.14
N VAL A 140 -1.91 16.38 -21.47
CA VAL A 140 -1.54 17.50 -22.33
C VAL A 140 -1.43 16.95 -23.75
N VAL A 141 -2.34 17.38 -24.61
CA VAL A 141 -2.41 16.91 -26.00
C VAL A 141 -2.07 18.03 -26.96
N ASP A 142 -1.06 17.78 -27.77
CA ASP A 142 -0.67 18.59 -28.91
C ASP A 142 -1.29 17.95 -30.17
N SER A 143 -2.40 18.51 -30.63
CA SER A 143 -3.09 18.09 -31.85
C SER A 143 -2.49 18.79 -33.05
N VAL A 144 -2.02 18.03 -34.03
CA VAL A 144 -1.32 18.56 -35.22
C VAL A 144 -2.36 18.85 -36.31
N GLY A 145 -2.28 20.03 -36.93
CA GLY A 145 -3.11 20.40 -38.07
C GLY A 145 -2.86 19.54 -39.31
N PRO A 146 -3.79 19.53 -40.28
CA PRO A 146 -3.69 18.72 -41.50
C PRO A 146 -2.44 19.00 -42.34
N LEU A 147 -2.00 20.27 -42.45
CA LEU A 147 -0.78 20.66 -43.16
C LEU A 147 0.49 20.35 -42.34
N GLY A 148 0.33 20.13 -41.04
CA GLY A 148 1.44 19.85 -40.12
C GLY A 148 2.33 21.06 -39.88
N LEU A 149 1.78 22.26 -40.02
CA LEU A 149 2.41 23.56 -39.77
C LEU A 149 2.12 24.04 -38.35
N GLY A 150 0.85 23.95 -37.93
CA GLY A 150 0.34 24.39 -36.64
C GLY A 150 -0.02 23.24 -35.70
N VAL A 151 0.16 23.49 -34.40
CA VAL A 151 -0.23 22.58 -33.32
C VAL A 151 -1.17 23.30 -32.37
N ARG A 152 -2.23 22.61 -31.95
CA ARG A 152 -3.14 23.08 -30.92
C ARG A 152 -2.94 22.26 -29.64
N ARG A 153 -2.43 22.92 -28.60
CA ARG A 153 -2.30 22.33 -27.26
C ARG A 153 -3.58 22.46 -26.45
N ILE A 154 -4.06 21.33 -25.93
CA ILE A 154 -5.29 21.17 -25.16
C ILE A 154 -4.99 20.34 -23.91
N TRP A 155 -5.63 20.70 -22.79
CA TRP A 155 -5.63 19.91 -21.56
C TRP A 155 -6.91 19.09 -21.49
N ILE A 156 -6.79 17.79 -21.27
CA ILE A 156 -7.92 16.87 -21.09
C ILE A 156 -7.89 16.37 -19.65
N GLN A 157 -8.92 16.73 -18.89
CA GLN A 157 -9.11 16.20 -17.55
C GLN A 157 -9.59 14.75 -17.66
N LEU A 158 -8.76 13.83 -17.21
CA LEU A 158 -9.05 12.39 -17.16
C LEU A 158 -8.45 11.84 -15.86
N PRO A 159 -8.99 12.26 -14.70
CA PRO A 159 -8.38 11.99 -13.39
C PRO A 159 -8.35 10.49 -13.13
N TRP A 160 -7.20 9.95 -12.75
CA TRP A 160 -7.09 8.61 -12.20
C TRP A 160 -7.78 8.54 -10.85
N GLU A 161 -8.41 7.41 -10.56
CA GLU A 161 -8.76 7.00 -9.20
C GLU A 161 -8.05 5.67 -8.97
N VAL A 162 -6.90 5.72 -8.31
CA VAL A 162 -6.01 4.55 -8.22
C VAL A 162 -5.64 4.23 -6.78
N SER A 163 -5.75 2.95 -6.44
CA SER A 163 -5.22 2.40 -5.19
C SER A 163 -4.04 1.49 -5.49
N VAL A 164 -2.88 1.82 -4.94
CA VAL A 164 -1.70 0.95 -4.96
C VAL A 164 -1.57 0.26 -3.62
N TYR A 165 -1.81 -1.05 -3.61
CA TYR A 165 -1.65 -1.88 -2.42
C TYR A 165 -0.19 -2.27 -2.22
N PRO A 166 0.20 -2.62 -0.98
CA PRO A 166 1.54 -3.14 -0.71
C PRO A 166 1.83 -4.41 -1.53
N PRO A 167 3.11 -4.81 -1.65
CA PRO A 167 3.47 -5.97 -2.44
C PRO A 167 2.83 -7.21 -1.82
N LEU A 168 1.92 -7.82 -2.56
CA LEU A 168 1.40 -9.14 -2.19
C LEU A 168 2.50 -10.13 -2.57
N VAL A 169 3.32 -10.58 -1.61
CA VAL A 169 4.28 -11.66 -1.89
C VAL A 169 3.52 -12.96 -2.17
N SER A 170 3.25 -13.13 -3.47
CA SER A 170 3.18 -14.29 -4.35
C SER A 170 2.62 -15.63 -3.83
N MET A 171 1.61 -16.10 -4.58
CA MET A 171 1.30 -17.49 -4.95
C MET A 171 0.99 -18.55 -3.87
N ARG A 172 1.78 -18.67 -2.79
CA ARG A 172 1.53 -19.66 -1.72
C ARG A 172 0.18 -19.45 -1.05
N LEU A 173 -0.24 -18.18 -0.95
CA LEU A 173 -1.52 -17.81 -0.36
C LEU A 173 -2.75 -17.98 -1.28
N ARG A 174 -2.59 -17.87 -2.60
CA ARG A 174 -3.69 -18.16 -3.55
C ARG A 174 -3.97 -19.65 -3.60
N ALA A 175 -2.92 -20.47 -3.62
CA ALA A 175 -3.03 -21.92 -3.56
C ALA A 175 -3.67 -22.39 -2.24
N SER A 176 -3.37 -21.74 -1.11
CA SER A 176 -3.94 -22.11 0.19
C SER A 176 -5.38 -21.62 0.40
N VAL A 177 -5.80 -20.48 -0.16
CA VAL A 177 -7.22 -20.07 -0.18
C VAL A 177 -8.04 -21.01 -1.07
N ALA A 178 -7.51 -21.39 -2.24
CA ALA A 178 -8.13 -22.39 -3.10
C ALA A 178 -8.15 -23.80 -2.46
N GLN A 179 -7.13 -24.17 -1.67
CA GLN A 179 -7.12 -25.40 -0.87
C GLN A 179 -8.08 -25.34 0.32
N ALA A 180 -8.22 -24.20 0.99
CA ALA A 180 -9.20 -24.00 2.06
C ALA A 180 -10.64 -24.07 1.51
N GLN A 181 -10.87 -23.56 0.29
CA GLN A 181 -12.11 -23.77 -0.47
C GLN A 181 -12.31 -25.24 -0.83
N ARG A 182 -11.29 -25.92 -1.37
CA ARG A 182 -11.35 -27.37 -1.63
C ARG A 182 -11.63 -28.20 -0.37
N ARG A 183 -11.07 -27.83 0.79
CA ARG A 183 -11.39 -28.47 2.08
C ARG A 183 -12.85 -28.28 2.49
N ARG A 184 -13.48 -27.15 2.12
CA ARG A 184 -14.91 -26.89 2.34
C ARG A 184 -15.80 -27.64 1.34
N GLU A 185 -15.39 -27.72 0.07
CA GLU A 185 -16.13 -28.40 -1.01
C GLU A 185 -16.03 -29.94 -0.91
N LEU A 186 -14.91 -30.48 -0.41
CA LEU A 186 -14.69 -31.93 -0.27
C LEU A 186 -15.36 -32.55 0.96
N GLY A 187 -16.18 -31.81 1.72
CA GLY A 187 -16.91 -32.35 2.87
C GLY A 187 -16.03 -33.02 3.95
N ARG A 188 -14.71 -32.82 3.92
CA ARG A 188 -13.79 -33.39 4.91
C ARG A 188 -14.06 -32.67 6.22
N GLN A 189 -14.94 -33.23 7.04
CA GLN A 189 -15.04 -32.87 8.44
C GLN A 189 -13.65 -33.05 9.04
N PRO A 190 -12.95 -31.98 9.45
CA PRO A 190 -11.79 -32.16 10.29
C PRO A 190 -12.29 -32.85 11.55
N VAL A 191 -11.69 -34.01 11.85
CA VAL A 191 -11.95 -34.82 13.05
C VAL A 191 -12.18 -33.89 14.24
N ARG A 192 -13.33 -34.02 14.91
CA ARG A 192 -13.64 -33.34 16.18
C ARG A 192 -12.45 -33.56 17.12
N ARG A 193 -11.58 -32.56 17.24
CA ARG A 193 -10.62 -32.51 18.35
C ARG A 193 -11.39 -31.97 19.54
N LEU A 194 -11.88 -32.90 20.36
CA LEU A 194 -12.34 -32.58 21.70
C LEU A 194 -11.14 -32.06 22.50
N GLY A 195 -11.32 -30.93 23.19
CA GLY A 195 -10.39 -30.47 24.23
C GLY A 195 -9.90 -29.03 24.06
N GLU A 196 -9.91 -28.30 25.18
CA GLU A 196 -9.26 -27.00 25.44
C GLU A 196 -9.91 -25.72 24.86
N GLY A 197 -11.20 -25.74 24.54
CA GLY A 197 -11.95 -24.51 24.33
C GLY A 197 -12.14 -23.69 25.62
N ARG A 198 -12.38 -22.38 25.50
CA ARG A 198 -12.83 -21.52 26.62
C ARG A 198 -14.31 -21.11 26.53
N MET A 199 -14.97 -21.43 25.42
CA MET A 199 -16.39 -21.16 25.17
C MET A 199 -17.23 -22.34 25.64
N PHE A 200 -18.10 -22.12 26.63
CA PHE A 200 -19.00 -23.16 27.13
C PHE A 200 -19.93 -23.64 26.00
N GLU A 201 -19.94 -24.96 25.74
CA GLU A 201 -20.78 -25.61 24.74
C GLU A 201 -22.00 -26.25 25.40
N SER A 202 -21.75 -27.14 26.36
CA SER A 202 -22.79 -27.90 27.04
C SER A 202 -22.30 -28.48 28.37
N LEU A 203 -23.25 -28.97 29.18
CA LEU A 203 -22.96 -29.77 30.37
C LEU A 203 -23.08 -31.25 30.02
N ARG A 204 -22.08 -32.05 30.41
CA ARG A 204 -22.12 -33.52 30.27
C ARG A 204 -21.68 -34.22 31.54
N GLU A 205 -22.00 -35.50 31.64
CA GLU A 205 -21.49 -36.36 32.72
C GLU A 205 -19.96 -36.48 32.60
N TRP A 206 -19.28 -36.36 33.74
CA TRP A 206 -17.83 -36.50 33.85
C TRP A 206 -17.43 -37.94 33.62
N VAL A 207 -16.36 -38.14 32.85
CA VAL A 207 -15.78 -39.45 32.56
C VAL A 207 -14.32 -39.46 33.03
N PRO A 208 -13.80 -40.59 33.55
CA PRO A 208 -12.39 -40.72 33.88
C PRO A 208 -11.49 -40.30 32.71
N GLY A 209 -10.61 -39.31 32.96
CA GLY A 209 -9.78 -38.65 31.94
C GLY A 209 -10.14 -37.17 31.71
N ASP A 210 -11.31 -36.72 32.18
CA ASP A 210 -11.70 -35.31 32.14
C ASP A 210 -11.03 -34.48 33.25
N ASP A 211 -10.61 -33.26 32.92
CA ASP A 211 -9.99 -32.32 33.87
C ASP A 211 -10.97 -31.90 34.98
N LEU A 212 -10.57 -32.15 36.22
CA LEU A 212 -11.35 -31.86 37.44
C LEU A 212 -11.68 -30.37 37.61
N ARG A 213 -10.89 -29.46 37.01
CA ARG A 213 -11.12 -28.01 37.07
C ARG A 213 -12.38 -27.57 36.33
N HIS A 214 -12.90 -28.41 35.43
CA HIS A 214 -14.10 -28.13 34.65
C HIS A 214 -15.38 -28.69 35.28
N ILE A 215 -15.31 -29.30 36.47
CA ILE A 215 -16.48 -29.79 37.20
C ILE A 215 -17.37 -28.61 37.60
N ASP A 216 -18.63 -28.67 37.21
CA ASP A 216 -19.65 -27.75 37.68
C ASP A 216 -20.31 -28.32 38.93
N TRP A 217 -19.82 -27.91 40.10
CA TRP A 217 -20.33 -28.37 41.40
C TRP A 217 -21.81 -28.04 41.60
N LYS A 218 -22.30 -26.94 41.03
CA LYS A 218 -23.71 -26.52 41.15
C LYS A 218 -24.62 -27.39 40.29
N ALA A 219 -24.21 -27.73 39.07
CA ALA A 219 -24.93 -28.66 38.21
C ALA A 219 -24.88 -30.10 38.77
N THR A 220 -23.73 -30.49 39.32
CA THR A 220 -23.52 -31.79 39.99
C THR A 220 -24.49 -31.99 41.16
N ALA A 221 -24.60 -30.98 42.04
CA ALA A 221 -25.52 -31.02 43.18
C ALA A 221 -26.99 -31.18 42.78
N ARG A 222 -27.41 -30.61 41.64
CA ARG A 222 -28.80 -30.71 41.14
C ARG A 222 -29.09 -32.03 40.43
N ARG A 223 -28.12 -32.60 39.72
CA ARG A 223 -28.30 -33.79 38.89
C ARG A 223 -27.90 -35.11 39.56
N ARG A 224 -27.37 -35.05 40.81
CA ARG A 224 -26.88 -36.20 41.60
C ARG A 224 -25.86 -37.09 40.84
N LYS A 225 -25.17 -36.50 39.87
CA LYS A 225 -24.15 -37.12 39.01
C LYS A 225 -23.07 -36.07 38.75
N VAL A 226 -21.80 -36.47 38.67
CA VAL A 226 -20.69 -35.52 38.45
C VAL A 226 -20.81 -34.92 37.05
N ILE A 227 -21.03 -33.62 36.97
CA ILE A 227 -21.20 -32.88 35.72
C ILE A 227 -19.94 -32.06 35.44
N THR A 228 -19.41 -32.20 34.23
CA THR A 228 -18.32 -31.38 33.70
C THR A 228 -18.81 -30.45 32.60
N ARG A 229 -18.21 -29.26 32.52
CA ARG A 229 -18.45 -28.31 31.44
C ARG A 229 -17.66 -28.73 30.21
N GLN A 230 -18.37 -28.96 29.11
CA GLN A 230 -17.75 -29.15 27.81
C GLN A 230 -17.55 -27.79 27.16
N TYR A 231 -16.33 -27.54 26.69
CA TYR A 231 -15.99 -26.31 26.00
C TYR A 231 -15.72 -26.60 24.52
N GLU A 232 -16.35 -25.84 23.63
CA GLU A 232 -16.04 -25.89 22.21
C GLU A 232 -14.76 -25.09 21.96
N ALA A 233 -13.85 -25.63 21.16
CA ALA A 233 -12.70 -24.87 20.67
C ALA A 233 -13.22 -23.57 20.02
N GLU A 234 -12.75 -22.41 20.50
CA GLU A 234 -13.15 -21.13 19.92
C GLU A 234 -12.71 -21.11 18.47
N ARG A 235 -13.66 -21.33 17.56
CA ARG A 235 -13.39 -21.62 16.14
C ARG A 235 -12.75 -20.44 15.40
N ARG A 236 -12.67 -19.25 16.02
CA ARG A 236 -12.30 -17.98 15.35
C ARG A 236 -11.65 -17.01 16.33
N GLN A 237 -10.33 -16.92 16.29
CA GLN A 237 -9.58 -15.99 17.12
C GLN A 237 -9.71 -14.56 16.57
N GLN A 238 -9.59 -13.55 17.43
CA GLN A 238 -9.48 -12.15 16.99
C GLN A 238 -8.00 -11.78 16.88
N VAL A 239 -7.58 -11.28 15.74
CA VAL A 239 -6.25 -10.72 15.51
C VAL A 239 -6.40 -9.22 15.27
N MET A 240 -5.85 -8.42 16.17
CA MET A 240 -5.84 -6.97 16.07
C MET A 240 -4.43 -6.50 15.73
N LEU A 241 -4.26 -5.93 14.55
CA LEU A 241 -3.02 -5.31 14.13
C LEU A 241 -2.99 -3.88 14.67
N VAL A 242 -1.93 -3.47 15.33
CA VAL A 242 -1.77 -2.13 15.90
C VAL A 242 -0.48 -1.55 15.36
N LEU A 243 -0.58 -0.64 14.39
CA LEU A 243 0.57 -0.04 13.71
C LEU A 243 0.83 1.34 14.29
N ASP A 244 2.03 1.51 14.82
CA ASP A 244 2.62 2.82 15.08
C ASP A 244 2.94 3.49 13.72
N ALA A 245 2.65 4.78 13.60
CA ALA A 245 2.96 5.63 12.45
C ALA A 245 3.69 6.92 12.88
N GLY A 246 4.36 6.89 14.03
CA GLY A 246 5.22 7.93 14.56
C GLY A 246 6.63 7.93 13.96
N ARG A 247 7.49 8.79 14.52
CA ARG A 247 8.81 9.12 13.98
C ARG A 247 9.74 7.93 13.82
N LEU A 248 9.67 6.91 14.69
CA LEU A 248 10.63 5.80 14.64
C LEU A 248 10.47 4.93 13.39
N LEU A 249 9.29 4.98 12.75
CA LEU A 249 8.99 4.25 11.52
C LEU A 249 9.13 5.08 10.24
N THR A 250 9.52 6.37 10.35
CA THR A 250 9.95 7.17 9.20
C THR A 250 11.37 6.82 8.74
N ALA A 251 12.21 6.29 9.64
CA ALA A 251 13.57 5.89 9.31
C ALA A 251 13.59 4.81 8.23
N GLU A 252 14.63 4.84 7.39
CA GLU A 252 14.87 3.86 6.34
C GLU A 252 15.86 2.79 6.80
N VAL A 253 15.74 1.59 6.24
CA VAL A 253 16.72 0.52 6.33
C VAL A 253 16.97 0.03 4.91
N ALA A 254 18.22 0.07 4.45
CA ALA A 254 18.58 -0.29 3.08
C ALA A 254 17.75 0.44 1.99
N GLY A 255 17.45 1.72 2.20
CA GLY A 255 16.70 2.58 1.26
C GLY A 255 15.19 2.30 1.21
N VAL A 256 14.65 1.52 2.15
CA VAL A 256 13.21 1.25 2.29
C VAL A 256 12.75 1.73 3.66
N ALA A 257 11.64 2.48 3.71
CA ALA A 257 11.07 2.94 4.97
C ALA A 257 10.70 1.76 5.88
N ARG A 258 11.00 1.86 7.19
CA ARG A 258 10.61 0.84 8.18
C ARG A 258 9.12 0.57 8.18
N MET A 259 8.30 1.61 7.95
CA MET A 259 6.87 1.46 7.78
C MET A 259 6.50 0.44 6.68
N ASP A 260 7.23 0.38 5.56
CA ASP A 260 6.90 -0.57 4.48
C ASP A 260 7.12 -2.03 4.91
N TYR A 261 8.17 -2.31 5.66
CA TYR A 261 8.39 -3.64 6.25
C TYR A 261 7.31 -3.99 7.27
N THR A 262 6.91 -3.04 8.11
CA THR A 262 5.79 -3.19 9.05
C THR A 262 4.48 -3.47 8.32
N VAL A 263 4.20 -2.73 7.25
CA VAL A 263 3.01 -2.91 6.41
C VAL A 263 3.01 -4.30 5.77
N GLN A 264 4.15 -4.75 5.25
CA GLN A 264 4.28 -6.10 4.69
C GLN A 264 4.05 -7.18 5.75
N ALA A 265 4.64 -7.04 6.94
CA ALA A 265 4.45 -8.00 8.03
C ALA A 265 3.00 -8.05 8.53
N ALA A 266 2.37 -6.89 8.69
CA ALA A 266 0.95 -6.77 9.03
C ALA A 266 0.04 -7.39 7.96
N LEU A 267 0.38 -7.18 6.69
CA LEU A 267 -0.31 -7.75 5.54
C LEU A 267 -0.25 -9.28 5.53
N GLU A 268 0.94 -9.85 5.62
CA GLU A 268 1.12 -11.31 5.64
C GLU A 268 0.42 -11.95 6.83
N LEU A 269 0.48 -11.32 8.01
CA LEU A 269 -0.28 -11.78 9.18
C LEU A 269 -1.80 -11.69 8.97
N ALA A 270 -2.31 -10.59 8.43
CA ALA A 270 -3.73 -10.42 8.14
C ALA A 270 -4.24 -11.53 7.23
N TYR A 271 -3.48 -11.84 6.19
CA TYR A 271 -3.80 -12.92 5.29
C TYR A 271 -3.72 -14.30 5.95
N ALA A 272 -2.66 -14.59 6.71
CA ALA A 272 -2.50 -15.86 7.41
C ALA A 272 -3.67 -16.09 8.38
N ALA A 273 -4.02 -15.09 9.18
CA ALA A 273 -5.17 -15.14 10.07
C ALA A 273 -6.48 -15.41 9.31
N ALA A 274 -6.72 -14.70 8.20
CA ALA A 274 -7.91 -14.92 7.36
C ALA A 274 -7.97 -16.35 6.76
N GLN A 275 -6.84 -16.97 6.43
CA GLN A 275 -6.78 -18.36 5.96
C GLN A 275 -7.16 -19.38 7.03
N HIS A 276 -6.91 -19.05 8.30
CA HIS A 276 -7.30 -19.86 9.44
C HIS A 276 -8.71 -19.51 10.00
N ASP A 277 -9.55 -18.83 9.21
CA ASP A 277 -10.91 -18.36 9.56
C ASP A 277 -10.96 -17.43 10.80
N ASP A 278 -9.83 -16.80 11.14
CA ASP A 278 -9.76 -15.79 12.21
C ASP A 278 -10.27 -14.43 11.73
N ASN A 279 -10.75 -13.63 12.68
CA ASN A 279 -11.16 -12.26 12.43
C ASN A 279 -9.93 -11.34 12.48
N VAL A 280 -9.81 -10.43 11.53
CA VAL A 280 -8.68 -9.49 11.48
C VAL A 280 -9.20 -8.07 11.54
N GLY A 281 -8.58 -7.25 12.38
CA GLY A 281 -8.80 -5.82 12.50
C GLY A 281 -7.46 -5.08 12.49
N ILE A 282 -7.53 -3.77 12.33
CA ILE A 282 -6.35 -2.91 12.31
C ILE A 282 -6.63 -1.59 13.02
N MET A 283 -5.65 -1.10 13.77
CA MET A 283 -5.59 0.25 14.30
C MET A 283 -4.27 0.88 13.86
N VAL A 284 -4.32 2.13 13.42
CA VAL A 284 -3.14 2.94 13.11
C VAL A 284 -3.14 4.15 14.04
N PHE A 285 -2.02 4.45 14.68
CA PHE A 285 -1.88 5.59 15.57
C PHE A 285 -0.53 6.29 15.37
N ALA A 286 -0.48 7.58 15.70
CA ALA A 286 0.74 8.39 15.80
C ALA A 286 0.63 9.19 17.11
N ASP A 287 0.66 10.52 17.07
CA ASP A 287 0.22 11.45 18.14
C ASP A 287 -1.27 11.30 18.55
N GLY A 288 -2.01 10.41 17.89
CA GLY A 288 -3.36 10.01 18.21
C GLY A 288 -3.84 8.88 17.30
N VAL A 289 -5.02 8.32 17.56
CA VAL A 289 -5.61 7.26 16.71
C VAL A 289 -6.04 7.86 15.37
N ARG A 290 -5.46 7.35 14.29
CA ARG A 290 -5.72 7.80 12.91
C ARG A 290 -6.82 6.98 12.25
N GLN A 291 -6.76 5.66 12.39
CA GLN A 291 -7.74 4.74 11.80
C GLN A 291 -7.99 3.55 12.72
N PHE A 292 -9.22 3.05 12.73
CA PHE A 292 -9.60 1.85 13.47
C PHE A 292 -10.63 1.03 12.69
N VAL A 293 -10.34 -0.25 12.52
CA VAL A 293 -11.23 -1.26 11.95
C VAL A 293 -11.30 -2.40 12.95
N ALA A 294 -12.49 -2.60 13.53
CA ALA A 294 -12.72 -3.71 14.44
C ALA A 294 -12.49 -5.07 13.75
N PRO A 295 -12.04 -6.11 14.47
CA PRO A 295 -11.76 -7.40 13.85
C PRO A 295 -13.02 -8.00 13.23
N GLN A 296 -12.93 -8.27 11.93
CA GLN A 296 -14.05 -8.73 11.13
C GLN A 296 -13.69 -9.99 10.35
N ARG A 297 -14.72 -10.76 10.02
CA ARG A 297 -14.57 -12.03 9.34
C ARG A 297 -14.38 -11.87 7.84
N GLY A 298 -13.56 -12.75 7.28
CA GLY A 298 -13.57 -13.08 5.86
C GLY A 298 -13.09 -11.94 4.95
N ARG A 299 -13.52 -11.98 3.69
CA ARG A 299 -13.01 -11.09 2.63
C ARG A 299 -13.25 -9.61 2.91
N ARG A 300 -14.38 -9.26 3.55
CA ARG A 300 -14.70 -7.87 3.89
C ARG A 300 -13.72 -7.31 4.93
N GLY A 301 -13.46 -8.05 6.02
CA GLY A 301 -12.50 -7.64 7.04
C GLY A 301 -11.09 -7.49 6.48
N LEU A 302 -10.64 -8.48 5.69
CA LEU A 302 -9.34 -8.43 5.03
C LEU A 302 -9.24 -7.24 4.05
N LYS A 303 -10.27 -6.96 3.26
CA LYS A 303 -10.30 -5.80 2.35
C LYS A 303 -10.17 -4.48 3.12
N GLN A 304 -10.87 -4.32 4.24
CA GLN A 304 -10.76 -3.11 5.05
C GLN A 304 -9.36 -2.94 5.62
N VAL A 305 -8.73 -4.01 6.12
CA VAL A 305 -7.34 -3.99 6.57
C VAL A 305 -6.39 -3.60 5.43
N LEU A 306 -6.56 -4.18 4.24
CA LEU A 306 -5.79 -3.84 3.05
C LEU A 306 -5.93 -2.36 2.67
N ASP A 307 -7.14 -1.82 2.75
CA ASP A 307 -7.43 -0.42 2.45
C ASP A 307 -6.71 0.54 3.41
N VAL A 308 -6.61 0.19 4.70
CA VAL A 308 -5.83 0.93 5.69
C VAL A 308 -4.33 0.83 5.40
N LEU A 309 -3.82 -0.39 5.18
CA LEU A 309 -2.41 -0.65 4.89
C LEU A 309 -1.91 0.00 3.59
N ALA A 310 -2.79 0.18 2.60
CA ALA A 310 -2.46 0.89 1.37
C ALA A 310 -2.26 2.39 1.60
N ALA A 311 -2.98 2.99 2.57
CA ALA A 311 -2.97 4.43 2.80
C ALA A 311 -2.02 4.88 3.93
N VAL A 312 -1.60 3.97 4.81
CA VAL A 312 -0.77 4.33 5.96
C VAL A 312 0.61 4.83 5.55
N SER A 313 0.99 5.98 6.08
CA SER A 313 2.31 6.60 5.95
C SER A 313 2.80 7.06 7.31
N PRO A 314 4.11 6.94 7.61
CA PRO A 314 4.65 7.37 8.89
C PRO A 314 4.75 8.91 8.91
N THR A 315 4.67 9.48 10.10
CA THR A 315 4.73 10.93 10.35
C THR A 315 5.81 11.23 11.39
N LEU A 316 6.47 12.38 11.26
CA LEU A 316 7.55 12.79 12.16
C LEU A 316 6.99 13.37 13.46
N VAL A 317 6.23 12.57 14.21
CA VAL A 317 5.61 12.92 15.50
C VAL A 317 5.87 11.84 16.55
N GLU A 318 5.79 12.21 17.83
CA GLU A 318 5.88 11.25 18.93
C GLU A 318 4.58 10.42 19.01
N PRO A 319 4.66 9.08 19.10
CA PRO A 319 3.47 8.25 19.28
C PRO A 319 2.83 8.40 20.67
N ASP A 320 1.52 8.66 20.71
CA ASP A 320 0.70 8.67 21.93
C ASP A 320 0.25 7.23 22.28
N TYR A 321 1.16 6.44 22.86
CA TYR A 321 0.83 5.10 23.36
C TYR A 321 -0.31 5.12 24.40
N PRO A 322 -0.32 6.00 25.43
CA PRO A 322 -1.42 6.03 26.39
C PRO A 322 -2.80 6.23 25.75
N GLY A 323 -2.93 7.21 24.84
CA GLY A 323 -4.19 7.47 24.14
C GLY A 323 -4.62 6.33 23.23
N ALA A 324 -3.68 5.77 22.45
CA ALA A 324 -3.96 4.67 21.54
C ALA A 324 -4.42 3.40 22.27
N PHE A 325 -3.75 3.03 23.37
CA PHE A 325 -4.07 1.81 24.13
C PHE A 325 -5.37 1.96 24.93
N ARG A 326 -5.63 3.16 25.49
CA ARG A 326 -6.92 3.48 26.11
C ARG A 326 -8.06 3.39 25.10
N TYR A 327 -7.89 3.96 23.91
CA TYR A 327 -8.88 3.85 22.82
C TYR A 327 -9.12 2.38 22.44
N LEU A 328 -8.04 1.61 22.29
CA LEU A 328 -8.13 0.19 21.93
C LEU A 328 -8.87 -0.62 23.00
N ALA A 329 -8.58 -0.41 24.28
CA ALA A 329 -9.23 -1.11 25.40
C ALA A 329 -10.75 -0.87 25.44
N ILE A 330 -11.20 0.33 25.07
CA ILE A 330 -12.62 0.70 25.01
C ILE A 330 -13.32 0.09 23.79
N ARG A 331 -12.66 0.13 22.62
CA ARG A 331 -13.27 -0.24 21.33
C ARG A 331 -13.17 -1.74 21.03
N ASN A 332 -12.08 -2.39 21.41
CA ASN A 332 -11.86 -3.81 21.16
C ASN A 332 -12.28 -4.65 22.37
N ARG A 333 -13.58 -4.92 22.50
CA ARG A 333 -14.13 -5.60 23.68
C ARG A 333 -13.93 -7.12 23.70
N LYS A 334 -13.61 -7.74 22.57
CA LYS A 334 -13.38 -9.18 22.46
C LYS A 334 -11.90 -9.49 22.71
N ARG A 335 -11.63 -10.62 23.37
CA ARG A 335 -10.27 -11.15 23.53
C ARG A 335 -9.60 -11.26 22.16
N ALA A 336 -8.37 -10.79 22.06
CA ALA A 336 -7.63 -10.73 20.81
C ALA A 336 -6.14 -10.94 21.04
N LEU A 337 -5.47 -11.51 20.03
CA LEU A 337 -4.04 -11.30 19.83
C LEU A 337 -3.85 -9.87 19.34
N THR A 338 -3.25 -9.01 20.17
CA THR A 338 -2.94 -7.63 19.81
C THR A 338 -1.50 -7.56 19.36
N VAL A 339 -1.29 -7.48 18.05
CA VAL A 339 0.03 -7.43 17.41
C VAL A 339 0.42 -5.98 17.18
N ILE A 340 1.34 -5.48 18.00
CA ILE A 340 1.82 -4.10 18.02
C ILE A 340 3.08 -4.02 17.17
N PHE A 341 3.01 -3.32 16.05
CA PHE A 341 4.16 -3.01 15.22
C PHE A 341 4.66 -1.63 15.59
N THR A 342 5.80 -1.60 16.26
CA THR A 342 6.46 -0.37 16.72
C THR A 342 7.94 -0.63 16.85
N ASP A 343 8.75 0.41 16.99
CA ASP A 343 10.16 0.25 17.28
C ASP A 343 10.51 0.84 18.65
N VAL A 344 11.49 0.25 19.33
CA VAL A 344 11.89 0.62 20.69
C VAL A 344 13.39 0.86 20.71
N ILE A 345 13.80 2.10 20.94
CA ILE A 345 15.21 2.49 20.90
C ILE A 345 15.86 2.56 22.28
N ASP A 346 15.06 2.76 23.34
CA ASP A 346 15.56 2.94 24.70
C ASP A 346 14.53 2.47 25.75
N ARG A 347 14.93 2.54 27.02
CA ARG A 347 14.11 2.16 28.18
C ARG A 347 12.88 3.05 28.34
N PHE A 348 12.98 4.36 28.10
CA PHE A 348 11.88 5.31 28.29
C PHE A 348 10.73 5.03 27.31
N ALA A 349 11.05 4.80 26.04
CA ALA A 349 10.07 4.39 25.04
C ALA A 349 9.41 3.04 25.40
N SER A 350 10.19 2.10 25.96
CA SER A 350 9.64 0.83 26.45
C SER A 350 8.72 1.01 27.65
N GLU A 351 8.99 1.92 28.56
CA GLU A 351 8.15 2.15 29.75
C GLU A 351 6.76 2.61 29.35
N ALA A 352 6.65 3.51 28.36
CA ALA A 352 5.37 3.96 27.82
C ALA A 352 4.57 2.76 27.24
N ILE A 353 5.22 1.88 26.49
CA ILE A 353 4.55 0.68 25.95
C ILE A 353 4.16 -0.26 27.09
N VAL A 354 5.08 -0.59 28.00
CA VAL A 354 4.86 -1.55 29.08
C VAL A 354 3.76 -1.11 30.03
N ALA A 355 3.77 0.16 30.45
CA ALA A 355 2.74 0.74 31.32
C ALA A 355 1.34 0.59 30.71
N ASN A 356 1.23 0.78 29.39
CA ASN A 356 -0.04 0.69 28.69
C ASN A 356 -0.43 -0.73 28.29
N VAL A 357 0.53 -1.63 28.07
CA VAL A 357 0.26 -3.05 27.82
C VAL A 357 -0.38 -3.71 29.04
N ALA A 358 -0.06 -3.27 30.27
CA ALA A 358 -0.73 -3.74 31.48
C ALA A 358 -2.26 -3.57 31.42
N THR A 359 -2.77 -2.53 30.75
CA THR A 359 -4.22 -2.31 30.56
C THR A 359 -4.86 -3.30 29.59
N LEU A 360 -4.08 -3.84 28.65
CA LEU A 360 -4.55 -4.80 27.66
C LEU A 360 -4.47 -6.25 28.15
N ARG A 361 -3.44 -6.60 28.93
CA ARG A 361 -3.14 -7.99 29.36
C ARG A 361 -4.28 -8.76 30.01
N PRO A 362 -5.16 -8.16 30.84
CA PRO A 362 -6.26 -8.90 31.47
C PRO A 362 -7.19 -9.57 30.45
N ARG A 363 -7.27 -9.02 29.22
CA ARG A 363 -8.18 -9.49 28.17
C ARG A 363 -7.47 -9.93 26.91
N HIS A 364 -6.39 -9.27 26.52
CA HIS A 364 -5.70 -9.45 25.25
C HIS A 364 -4.32 -10.08 25.46
N LEU A 365 -3.84 -10.79 24.44
CA LEU A 365 -2.46 -11.25 24.39
C LEU A 365 -1.63 -10.24 23.60
N PRO A 366 -0.80 -9.41 24.24
CA PRO A 366 0.04 -8.45 23.55
C PRO A 366 1.26 -9.15 22.93
N LEU A 367 1.48 -8.86 21.66
CA LEU A 367 2.66 -9.27 20.91
C LEU A 367 3.30 -8.04 20.28
N ALA A 368 4.51 -7.69 20.68
CA ALA A 368 5.27 -6.58 20.09
C ALA A 368 6.18 -7.11 18.97
N VAL A 369 6.17 -6.41 17.85
CA VAL A 369 7.01 -6.66 16.68
C VAL A 369 7.92 -5.46 16.51
N THR A 370 9.22 -5.65 16.72
CA THR A 370 10.24 -4.61 16.62
C THR A 370 11.22 -4.94 15.49
N LEU A 371 11.68 -3.90 14.78
CA LEU A 371 12.57 -4.06 13.64
C LEU A 371 14.01 -3.75 14.05
N ARG A 372 14.87 -4.76 14.04
CA ARG A 372 16.30 -4.61 14.35
C ARG A 372 17.00 -3.86 13.21
N ASN A 373 17.92 -2.95 13.55
CA ASN A 373 18.69 -2.22 12.54
C ASN A 373 20.00 -2.95 12.18
N PRO A 374 20.11 -3.63 11.03
CA PRO A 374 21.32 -4.36 10.65
C PRO A 374 22.54 -3.45 10.42
N GLU A 375 22.33 -2.18 10.08
CA GLU A 375 23.42 -1.21 9.92
C GLU A 375 24.05 -0.86 11.27
N LEU A 376 23.23 -0.78 12.33
CA LEU A 376 23.72 -0.55 13.69
C LEU A 376 24.54 -1.74 14.19
N ASP A 377 24.08 -2.96 13.91
CA ASP A 377 24.81 -4.20 14.20
C ASP A 377 26.18 -4.21 13.51
N ALA A 378 26.23 -3.81 12.23
CA ALA A 378 27.47 -3.73 11.48
C ALA A 378 28.45 -2.72 12.07
N VAL A 379 27.96 -1.55 12.53
CA VAL A 379 28.80 -0.53 13.18
C VAL A 379 29.35 -1.02 14.52
N ALA A 380 28.52 -1.69 15.33
CA ALA A 380 28.96 -2.28 16.60
C ALA A 380 30.02 -3.38 16.40
N ALA A 381 29.94 -4.14 15.31
CA ALA A 381 30.91 -5.19 14.99
C ALA A 381 32.26 -4.66 14.46
N LEU A 382 32.40 -3.36 14.17
CA LEU A 382 33.63 -2.80 13.63
C LEU A 382 34.83 -2.98 14.57
N ARG A 383 36.02 -3.09 13.99
CA ARG A 383 37.31 -2.92 14.66
C ARG A 383 37.98 -1.67 14.11
N PRO A 384 37.65 -0.48 14.64
CA PRO A 384 38.08 0.77 14.04
C PRO A 384 39.58 1.03 14.32
N PRO A 385 40.36 1.39 13.29
CA PRO A 385 41.78 1.72 13.47
C PRO A 385 42.00 3.14 14.05
N ALA A 386 40.95 3.96 14.11
CA ALA A 386 41.02 5.36 14.53
C ALA A 386 40.00 5.68 15.63
N ALA A 387 40.33 6.66 16.49
CA ALA A 387 39.50 7.06 17.63
C ALA A 387 38.06 7.45 17.24
N ARG A 388 37.87 8.17 16.12
CA ARG A 388 36.52 8.52 15.62
C ARG A 388 35.65 7.29 15.33
N GLY A 389 36.27 6.22 14.83
CA GLY A 389 35.56 4.95 14.62
C GLY A 389 35.23 4.25 15.93
N ALA A 390 36.08 4.38 16.96
CA ALA A 390 35.82 3.85 18.30
C ALA A 390 34.60 4.53 18.95
N PHE A 391 34.46 5.86 18.83
CA PHE A 391 33.26 6.57 19.33
C PHE A 391 31.98 6.12 18.64
N ARG A 392 32.00 5.93 17.30
CA ARG A 392 30.83 5.43 16.56
C ARG A 392 30.45 4.01 16.97
N LYS A 393 31.45 3.15 17.19
CA LYS A 393 31.24 1.80 17.70
C LYS A 393 30.63 1.83 19.10
N ALA A 394 31.23 2.59 20.02
CA ALA A 394 30.77 2.68 21.41
C ALA A 394 29.32 3.17 21.49
N ALA A 395 28.96 4.21 20.71
CA ALA A 395 27.58 4.68 20.62
C ALA A 395 26.62 3.61 20.04
N ALA A 396 27.08 2.82 19.06
CA ALA A 396 26.27 1.73 18.51
C ALA A 396 26.05 0.61 19.53
N GLU A 397 27.09 0.22 20.27
CA GLU A 397 27.00 -0.76 21.37
C GLU A 397 26.07 -0.28 22.48
N GLU A 398 26.14 0.99 22.88
CA GLU A 398 25.26 1.60 23.88
C GLU A 398 23.79 1.54 23.44
N LEU A 399 23.49 1.91 22.19
CA LEU A 399 22.13 1.85 21.64
C LEU A 399 21.60 0.41 21.56
N LEU A 400 22.44 -0.55 21.17
CA LEU A 400 22.06 -1.97 21.14
C LEU A 400 21.80 -2.49 22.55
N HIS A 401 22.63 -2.13 23.52
CA HIS A 401 22.46 -2.53 24.91
C HIS A 401 21.16 -1.95 25.50
N ALA A 402 20.92 -0.65 25.33
CA ALA A 402 19.68 0.01 25.78
C ALA A 402 18.43 -0.64 25.18
N ARG A 403 18.49 -1.05 23.90
CA ARG A 403 17.43 -1.79 23.25
C ARG A 403 17.24 -3.17 23.87
N GLU A 404 18.29 -3.95 24.09
CA GLU A 404 18.19 -5.28 24.69
C GLU A 404 17.55 -5.23 26.08
N GLU A 405 17.93 -4.24 26.90
CA GLU A 405 17.32 -3.99 28.20
C GLU A 405 15.81 -3.68 28.10
N ALA A 406 15.44 -2.81 27.16
CA ALA A 406 14.06 -2.47 26.88
C ALA A 406 13.23 -3.70 26.47
N LEU A 407 13.74 -4.50 25.53
CA LEU A 407 13.05 -5.73 25.09
C LEU A 407 12.96 -6.77 26.22
N ALA A 408 13.99 -6.90 27.06
CA ALA A 408 13.95 -7.76 28.24
C ALA A 408 12.92 -7.28 29.27
N HIS A 409 12.80 -5.96 29.47
CA HIS A 409 11.77 -5.36 30.31
C HIS A 409 10.36 -5.69 29.79
N MET A 410 10.10 -5.54 28.48
CA MET A 410 8.83 -5.93 27.85
C MET A 410 8.50 -7.42 28.05
N ARG A 411 9.48 -8.31 27.88
CA ARG A 411 9.30 -9.76 28.09
C ARG A 411 8.93 -10.09 29.53
N ARG A 412 9.61 -9.47 30.52
CA ARG A 412 9.29 -9.62 31.95
C ARG A 412 7.88 -9.10 32.27
N ALA A 413 7.47 -8.03 31.60
CA ALA A 413 6.10 -7.51 31.66
C ALA A 413 5.07 -8.36 30.89
N GLY A 414 5.43 -9.57 30.44
CA GLY A 414 4.54 -10.55 29.83
C GLY A 414 4.13 -10.24 28.39
N VAL A 415 4.85 -9.35 27.71
CA VAL A 415 4.69 -9.09 26.28
C VAL A 415 5.46 -10.14 25.49
N VAL A 416 4.82 -10.74 24.49
CA VAL A 416 5.53 -11.60 23.54
C VAL A 416 6.29 -10.69 22.58
N VAL A 417 7.61 -10.79 22.52
CA VAL A 417 8.45 -9.89 21.71
C VAL A 417 9.07 -10.65 20.54
N VAL A 418 8.83 -10.15 19.32
CA VAL A 418 9.48 -10.58 18.08
C VAL A 418 10.40 -9.44 17.63
N ASP A 419 11.71 -9.60 17.83
CA ASP A 419 12.72 -8.65 17.39
C ASP A 419 13.57 -9.29 16.27
N VAL A 420 13.43 -8.77 15.05
CA VAL A 420 14.05 -9.37 13.86
C VAL A 420 14.47 -8.31 12.84
N PRO A 421 15.44 -8.61 11.95
CA PRO A 421 15.74 -7.74 10.81
C PRO A 421 14.52 -7.53 9.91
N PRO A 422 14.37 -6.38 9.23
CA PRO A 422 13.15 -6.04 8.48
C PRO A 422 12.78 -7.05 7.40
N ALA A 423 13.78 -7.59 6.69
CA ALA A 423 13.58 -8.60 5.65
C ALA A 423 12.94 -9.91 6.17
N ARG A 424 13.04 -10.22 7.47
CA ARG A 424 12.47 -11.43 8.10
C ARG A 424 11.21 -11.14 8.93
N ALA A 425 10.79 -9.87 9.05
CA ALA A 425 9.68 -9.45 9.90
C ALA A 425 8.38 -10.20 9.58
N ALA A 426 8.01 -10.25 8.31
CA ALA A 426 6.74 -10.85 7.90
C ALA A 426 6.67 -12.35 8.21
N GLN A 427 7.71 -13.11 7.86
CA GLN A 427 7.82 -14.53 8.18
C GLN A 427 7.79 -14.79 9.70
N ALA A 428 8.54 -14.00 10.48
CA ALA A 428 8.66 -14.19 11.94
C ALA A 428 7.33 -13.93 12.65
N VAL A 429 6.60 -12.88 12.27
CA VAL A 429 5.30 -12.54 12.85
C VAL A 429 4.27 -13.63 12.55
N VAL A 430 4.21 -14.12 11.31
CA VAL A 430 3.31 -15.22 10.93
C VAL A 430 3.66 -16.50 11.70
N ALA A 431 4.95 -16.85 11.78
CA ALA A 431 5.41 -18.03 12.52
C ALA A 431 5.02 -17.95 14.01
N GLN A 432 5.20 -16.78 14.63
CA GLN A 432 4.84 -16.57 16.03
C GLN A 432 3.32 -16.65 16.26
N TYR A 433 2.51 -16.10 15.35
CA TYR A 433 1.05 -16.28 15.38
C TYR A 433 0.66 -17.76 15.32
N LEU A 434 1.24 -18.52 14.39
CA LEU A 434 0.97 -19.96 14.25
C LEU A 434 1.41 -20.76 15.48
N GLU A 435 2.54 -20.40 16.10
CA GLU A 435 3.01 -21.00 17.35
C GLU A 435 2.03 -20.75 18.49
N LEU A 436 1.61 -19.50 18.69
CA LEU A 436 0.65 -19.13 19.73
C LEU A 436 -0.69 -19.84 19.53
N LYS A 437 -1.13 -19.98 18.28
CA LYS A 437 -2.34 -20.72 17.91
C LYS A 437 -2.22 -22.20 18.23
N ARG A 438 -1.06 -22.82 17.92
CA ARG A 438 -0.80 -24.24 18.19
C ARG A 438 -0.78 -24.55 19.69
N ARG A 439 -0.28 -23.62 20.51
CA ARG A 439 -0.22 -23.74 21.98
C ARG A 439 -1.52 -23.42 22.71
N GLY A 440 -2.63 -23.15 22.01
CA GLY A 440 -3.90 -22.78 22.65
C GLY A 440 -3.85 -21.47 23.46
N ARG A 441 -2.89 -20.58 23.16
CA ARG A 441 -2.72 -19.32 23.91
C ARG A 441 -3.61 -18.19 23.39
N LEU A 442 -4.23 -18.36 22.21
CA LEU A 442 -5.04 -17.33 21.56
C LEU A 442 -6.42 -17.18 22.15
#